data_AF-A0A849Q129-F1
#
_entry.id   AF-A0A849Q129-F1
#
_cell.length_a   1.000
_cell.length_b   1.000
_cell.length_c   1.000
_cell.angle_alpha   90.00
_cell.angle_beta   90.00
_cell.angle_gamma   90.00
#
_symmetry.space_group_name_H-M   'P 1'
#
loop_
_entity.id
_entity.type
_entity.pdbx_description
1 polymer ?
#
loop_
_entity_poly.entity_id
_entity_poly.type
_entity_poly.pdbx_seq_one_letter_code
_entity_poly.pdbx_strand_id
1 'polypeptide(L)'
;MVNNDNMENSALARNESKRTNATTLMDPIINIKMKLAIFWIVLMFFYLYNDVISFFRQDTVEGVLSGAPGGIEITPVFLLAAAVLMSIPIFMVLLSAVLPARINRPVNIIVAIFHLVLLAVTATVGDEAPWAHYALYMVFEGLVIAMITWYSWKWPTEGTVASRPSMNVQVA
;
A
#
# COMPACT_ATOMS: atom_id res chain seq x y z
N MET A 1 48.56 -49.32 -14.97
CA MET A 1 47.19 -48.99 -14.55
C MET A 1 47.26 -47.70 -13.76
N VAL A 2 47.24 -46.56 -14.46
CA VAL A 2 47.22 -45.21 -13.89
C VAL A 2 46.08 -44.47 -14.58
N ASN A 3 45.36 -43.64 -13.84
CA ASN A 3 44.39 -42.64 -14.32
C ASN A 3 43.02 -43.13 -14.82
N ASN A 4 42.17 -43.61 -13.91
CA ASN A 4 40.72 -43.43 -14.12
C ASN A 4 40.09 -42.69 -12.93
N ASP A 5 40.40 -43.12 -11.71
CA ASP A 5 39.81 -42.58 -10.48
C ASP A 5 40.14 -41.09 -10.23
N ASN A 6 41.36 -40.65 -10.58
CA ASN A 6 41.75 -39.24 -10.43
C ASN A 6 41.07 -38.32 -11.44
N MET A 7 40.77 -38.82 -12.65
CA MET A 7 40.06 -38.03 -13.67
C MET A 7 38.58 -37.93 -13.33
N GLU A 8 37.98 -39.02 -12.85
CA GLU A 8 36.58 -39.07 -12.41
C GLU A 8 36.37 -38.16 -11.19
N ASN A 9 37.24 -38.23 -10.17
CA ASN A 9 37.18 -37.35 -9.01
C ASN A 9 37.40 -35.87 -9.37
N SER A 10 38.26 -35.57 -10.35
CA SER A 10 38.45 -34.19 -10.83
C SER A 10 37.25 -33.68 -11.65
N ALA A 11 36.58 -34.56 -12.41
CA ALA A 11 35.39 -34.25 -13.18
C ALA A 11 34.15 -34.11 -12.29
N LEU A 12 34.07 -34.90 -11.21
CA LEU A 12 33.04 -34.80 -10.17
C LEU A 12 33.22 -33.52 -9.36
N ALA A 13 34.42 -33.22 -8.87
CA ALA A 13 34.72 -31.97 -8.16
C ALA A 13 34.47 -30.73 -9.05
N ARG A 14 34.79 -30.81 -10.35
CA ARG A 14 34.49 -29.75 -11.33
C ARG A 14 33.00 -29.64 -11.63
N ASN A 15 32.21 -30.72 -11.53
CA ASN A 15 30.76 -30.68 -11.74
C ASN A 15 30.00 -30.18 -10.50
N GLU A 16 30.49 -30.47 -9.29
CA GLU A 16 29.91 -29.99 -8.04
C GLU A 16 30.14 -28.48 -7.87
N SER A 17 31.35 -28.00 -8.20
CA SER A 17 31.65 -26.56 -8.26
C SER A 17 30.83 -25.81 -9.32
N LYS A 18 30.24 -26.50 -10.32
CA LYS A 18 29.48 -25.89 -11.41
C LYS A 18 27.96 -25.90 -11.17
N ARG A 19 27.46 -26.47 -10.07
CA ARG A 19 26.01 -26.62 -9.80
C ARG A 19 25.41 -25.69 -8.74
N THR A 20 26.13 -24.67 -8.28
CA THR A 20 25.60 -23.75 -7.25
C THR A 20 25.82 -22.28 -7.60
N ASN A 21 25.46 -21.89 -8.83
CA ASN A 21 25.24 -20.49 -9.17
C ASN A 21 23.77 -20.27 -9.59
N ALA A 22 22.84 -20.88 -8.86
CA ALA A 22 21.53 -20.27 -8.75
C ALA A 22 21.75 -19.00 -7.92
N THR A 23 21.90 -17.86 -8.58
CA THR A 23 21.83 -16.53 -7.96
C THR A 23 20.49 -16.43 -7.25
N THR A 24 20.45 -16.83 -5.98
CA THR A 24 19.29 -16.67 -5.12
C THR A 24 19.07 -15.17 -4.98
N LEU A 25 18.01 -14.66 -5.60
CA LEU A 25 17.63 -13.27 -5.49
C LEU A 25 17.29 -12.99 -4.02
N MET A 26 18.06 -12.10 -3.38
CA MET A 26 17.77 -11.65 -2.02
C MET A 26 16.71 -10.56 -2.08
N ASP A 27 15.51 -10.84 -1.56
CA ASP A 27 14.49 -9.81 -1.39
C ASP A 27 14.85 -8.91 -0.21
N PRO A 28 14.98 -7.58 -0.41
CA PRO A 28 15.26 -6.67 0.69
C PRO A 28 14.09 -6.63 1.67
N ILE A 29 14.39 -6.64 2.97
CA ILE A 29 13.37 -6.51 4.01
C ILE A 29 12.84 -5.08 4.02
N ILE A 30 11.66 -4.88 3.41
CA ILE A 30 10.99 -3.59 3.37
C ILE A 30 10.41 -3.25 4.76
N ASN A 31 10.85 -2.13 5.33
CA ASN A 31 10.31 -1.61 6.58
C ASN A 31 8.81 -1.32 6.44
N ILE A 32 8.03 -1.59 7.49
CA ILE A 32 6.59 -1.33 7.52
C ILE A 32 6.22 0.13 7.20
N LYS A 33 7.08 1.09 7.54
CA LYS A 33 6.97 2.50 7.11
C LYS A 33 6.87 2.65 5.59
N MET A 34 7.78 1.99 4.88
CA MET A 34 7.85 2.02 3.43
C MET A 34 6.66 1.28 2.81
N LYS A 35 6.21 0.17 3.42
CA LYS A 35 4.99 -0.52 2.98
C LYS A 35 3.78 0.40 3.04
N LEU A 36 3.59 1.12 4.15
CA LEU A 36 2.49 2.08 4.30
C LEU A 36 2.58 3.21 3.27
N ALA A 37 3.77 3.78 3.06
CA ALA A 37 3.97 4.81 2.03
C ALA A 37 3.60 4.29 0.63
N ILE A 38 3.99 3.06 0.28
CA ILE A 38 3.61 2.42 -0.98
C ILE A 38 2.10 2.23 -1.07
N PHE A 39 1.42 1.78 -0.01
CA PHE A 39 -0.03 1.64 -0.02
C PHE A 39 -0.75 2.98 -0.23
N TRP A 40 -0.28 4.07 0.37
CA TRP A 40 -0.83 5.41 0.11
C TRP A 40 -0.64 5.85 -1.34
N ILE A 41 0.52 5.55 -1.93
CA ILE A 41 0.76 5.81 -3.37
C ILE A 41 -0.21 4.99 -4.24
N VAL A 42 -0.39 3.70 -3.93
CA VAL A 42 -1.31 2.83 -4.66
C VAL A 42 -2.75 3.33 -4.54
N LEU A 43 -3.18 3.75 -3.34
CA LEU A 43 -4.50 4.34 -3.11
C LEU A 43 -4.70 5.60 -3.97
N MET A 44 -3.70 6.48 -4.01
CA MET A 44 -3.73 7.67 -4.85
C MET A 44 -3.87 7.36 -6.34
N PHE A 45 -3.22 6.31 -6.84
CA PHE A 45 -3.39 5.90 -8.23
C PHE A 45 -4.80 5.40 -8.50
N PHE A 46 -5.41 4.65 -7.59
CA PHE A 46 -6.80 4.24 -7.75
C PHE A 46 -7.74 5.45 -7.84
N TYR A 47 -7.60 6.43 -6.92
CA TYR A 47 -8.38 7.67 -7.00
C TYR A 47 -8.14 8.43 -8.31
N LEU A 48 -6.89 8.64 -8.69
CA LEU A 48 -6.54 9.39 -9.90
C LEU A 48 -7.13 8.74 -11.16
N TYR A 49 -7.00 7.42 -11.31
CA TYR A 49 -7.53 6.74 -12.49
C TYR A 49 -9.05 6.63 -12.46
N ASN A 50 -9.66 6.47 -11.29
CA ASN A 50 -11.12 6.52 -11.15
C ASN A 50 -11.67 7.87 -11.62
N ASP A 51 -11.05 8.98 -11.21
CA ASP A 51 -11.42 10.34 -11.63
C ASP A 51 -11.22 10.54 -13.14
N VAL A 52 -10.05 10.15 -13.67
CA VAL A 52 -9.73 10.27 -15.11
C VAL A 52 -10.75 9.52 -15.95
N ILE A 53 -11.08 8.28 -15.60
CA ILE A 53 -12.07 7.47 -16.32
C ILE A 53 -13.47 8.09 -16.18
N SER A 54 -13.81 8.60 -14.99
CA SER A 54 -15.09 9.24 -14.73
C SER A 54 -15.31 10.47 -15.61
N PHE A 55 -14.27 11.24 -15.92
CA PHE A 55 -14.37 12.38 -16.85
C PHE A 55 -14.76 12.01 -18.29
N PHE A 56 -14.53 10.76 -18.71
CA PHE A 56 -14.95 10.29 -20.04
C PHE A 56 -16.39 9.79 -20.08
N ARG A 57 -17.11 9.77 -18.96
CA ARG A 57 -18.51 9.34 -18.96
C ARG A 57 -19.40 10.39 -19.65
N GLN A 58 -20.32 9.91 -20.48
CA GLN A 58 -21.19 10.78 -21.27
C GLN A 58 -22.06 11.70 -20.42
N ASP A 59 -22.58 11.21 -19.30
CA ASP A 59 -23.37 11.97 -18.33
C ASP A 59 -22.58 13.11 -17.67
N THR A 60 -21.29 12.88 -17.43
CA THR A 60 -20.37 13.89 -16.90
C THR A 60 -20.10 14.95 -17.96
N VAL A 61 -19.86 14.56 -19.21
CA VAL A 61 -19.62 15.48 -20.33
C VAL A 61 -20.87 16.33 -20.63
N GLU A 62 -22.05 15.71 -20.71
CA GLU A 62 -23.32 16.41 -20.93
C GLU A 62 -23.65 17.36 -19.78
N GLY A 63 -23.39 16.95 -18.54
CA GLY A 63 -23.60 17.82 -17.39
C GLY A 63 -22.59 18.98 -17.31
N VAL A 64 -21.34 18.80 -17.74
CA VAL A 64 -20.39 19.93 -17.91
C VAL A 64 -20.89 20.91 -18.97
N LEU A 65 -21.42 20.41 -20.08
CA LEU A 65 -21.97 21.23 -21.16
C LEU A 65 -23.26 21.97 -20.78
N SER A 66 -24.07 21.41 -19.88
CA SER A 66 -25.29 22.04 -19.35
C SER A 66 -25.06 22.91 -18.11
N GLY A 67 -23.82 22.99 -17.60
CA GLY A 67 -23.44 23.76 -16.42
C GLY A 67 -23.67 23.05 -15.08
N ALA A 68 -24.15 21.79 -15.09
CA ALA A 68 -24.36 20.96 -13.90
C ALA A 68 -23.96 19.48 -14.15
N PRO A 69 -22.67 19.12 -14.02
CA PRO A 69 -22.19 17.74 -14.10
C PRO A 69 -22.89 16.86 -13.06
N GLY A 70 -23.72 15.90 -13.50
CA GLY A 70 -24.36 14.93 -12.61
C GLY A 70 -25.28 15.50 -11.52
N GLY A 71 -25.84 16.70 -11.72
CA GLY A 71 -26.77 17.32 -10.76
C GLY A 71 -26.12 17.95 -9.52
N ILE A 72 -24.78 18.02 -9.46
CA ILE A 72 -24.03 18.70 -8.40
C ILE A 72 -23.39 19.96 -8.99
N GLU A 73 -23.69 21.12 -8.41
CA GLU A 73 -23.03 22.38 -8.81
C GLU A 73 -21.54 22.31 -8.46
N ILE A 74 -20.68 22.32 -9.48
CA ILE A 74 -19.24 22.50 -9.28
C ILE A 74 -18.99 23.94 -8.86
N THR A 75 -18.92 24.16 -7.54
CA THR A 75 -18.55 25.45 -6.95
C THR A 75 -17.03 25.52 -6.74
N PRO A 76 -16.44 26.74 -6.71
CA PRO A 76 -15.04 26.90 -6.34
C PRO A 76 -14.69 26.29 -4.98
N VAL A 77 -15.65 26.32 -4.03
CA VAL A 77 -15.52 25.72 -2.70
C VAL A 77 -15.44 24.19 -2.79
N PHE A 78 -16.24 23.57 -3.64
CA PHE A 78 -16.20 22.13 -3.88
C PHE A 78 -14.84 21.68 -4.42
N LEU A 79 -14.30 22.38 -5.43
CA LEU A 79 -12.98 22.09 -5.99
C LEU A 79 -11.86 22.27 -4.96
N LEU A 80 -11.95 23.31 -4.14
CA LEU A 80 -10.98 23.53 -3.05
C LEU A 80 -11.05 22.41 -2.02
N ALA A 81 -12.25 21.99 -1.62
CA ALA A 81 -12.44 20.89 -0.68
C ALA A 81 -11.88 19.57 -1.23
N ALA A 82 -12.12 19.26 -2.51
CA ALA A 82 -11.56 18.09 -3.19
C ALA A 82 -10.01 18.14 -3.22
N ALA A 83 -9.42 19.31 -3.52
CA ALA A 83 -7.97 19.48 -3.51
C ALA A 83 -7.36 19.27 -2.11
N VAL A 84 -7.99 19.82 -1.07
CA VAL A 84 -7.55 19.63 0.31
C VAL A 84 -7.68 18.15 0.71
N LEU A 85 -8.79 17.51 0.39
CA LEU A 85 -9.02 16.09 0.67
C LEU A 85 -7.90 15.23 0.04
N MET A 86 -7.59 15.45 -1.24
CA MET A 86 -6.56 14.70 -1.95
C MET A 86 -5.14 15.02 -1.52
N SER A 87 -4.92 16.16 -0.85
CA SER A 87 -3.63 16.46 -0.23
C SER A 87 -3.31 15.56 0.97
N ILE A 88 -4.33 15.04 1.67
CA ILE A 88 -4.16 14.18 2.84
C ILE A 88 -3.37 12.90 2.50
N PRO A 89 -3.76 12.08 1.50
CA PRO A 89 -2.99 10.90 1.14
C PRO A 89 -1.59 11.24 0.62
N ILE A 90 -1.40 12.38 -0.07
CA ILE A 90 -0.07 12.87 -0.50
C ILE A 90 0.84 13.08 0.71
N PHE A 91 0.36 13.80 1.72
CA PHE A 91 1.11 14.00 2.94
C PHE A 91 1.35 12.69 3.69
N MET A 92 0.38 11.76 3.68
CA MET A 92 0.55 10.45 4.30
C MET A 92 1.68 9.62 3.71
N VAL A 93 1.97 9.74 2.41
CA VAL A 93 3.15 9.09 1.80
C VAL A 93 4.43 9.55 2.52
N LEU A 94 4.60 10.87 2.68
CA LEU A 94 5.76 11.45 3.34
C LEU A 94 5.78 11.14 4.84
N LEU A 95 4.65 11.35 5.51
CA LEU A 95 4.52 11.14 6.95
C LEU A 95 4.78 9.68 7.33
N SER A 96 4.30 8.74 6.52
CA SER A 96 4.52 7.30 6.75
C SER A 96 6.00 6.91 6.72
N ALA A 97 6.80 7.57 5.89
CA ALA A 97 8.23 7.34 5.80
C ALA A 97 9.02 8.03 6.91
N VAL A 98 8.65 9.27 7.27
CA VAL A 98 9.45 10.15 8.15
C VAL A 98 9.09 10.00 9.63
N LEU A 99 7.83 9.82 9.98
CA LEU A 99 7.40 9.88 11.39
C LEU A 99 7.94 8.70 12.24
N PRO A 100 8.16 8.93 13.55
CA PRO A 100 8.44 7.86 14.48
C PRO A 100 7.23 6.93 14.61
N ALA A 101 7.49 5.62 14.80
CA ALA A 101 6.47 4.57 14.79
C ALA A 101 5.30 4.84 15.77
N ARG A 102 5.59 5.45 16.92
CA ARG A 102 4.63 5.78 17.98
C ARG A 102 3.53 6.74 17.53
N ILE A 103 3.86 7.71 16.67
CA ILE A 103 2.91 8.68 16.13
C ILE A 103 2.34 8.17 14.80
N ASN A 104 3.18 7.51 14.00
CA ASN A 104 2.80 7.04 12.68
C ASN A 104 1.63 6.03 12.71
N ARG A 105 1.62 5.15 13.72
CA ARG A 105 0.58 4.11 13.89
C ARG A 105 -0.83 4.68 14.06
N PRO A 106 -1.13 5.51 15.08
CA PRO A 106 -2.48 6.07 15.24
C PRO A 106 -2.87 6.99 14.08
N VAL A 107 -1.92 7.77 13.54
CA VAL A 107 -2.18 8.68 12.43
C VAL A 107 -2.62 7.95 11.16
N ASN A 108 -1.94 6.86 10.78
CA ASN A 108 -2.34 6.04 9.64
C ASN A 108 -3.73 5.42 9.83
N ILE A 109 -4.04 4.91 11.03
CA ILE A 109 -5.34 4.31 11.32
C ILE A 109 -6.46 5.35 11.22
N ILE A 110 -6.30 6.52 11.84
CA ILE A 110 -7.31 7.58 11.83
C ILE A 110 -7.61 8.01 10.38
N VAL A 111 -6.57 8.23 9.58
CA VAL A 111 -6.74 8.72 8.21
C VAL A 111 -7.24 7.62 7.26
N ALA A 112 -6.87 6.37 7.49
CA ALA A 112 -7.44 5.23 6.77
C ALA A 112 -8.94 5.09 7.07
N ILE A 113 -9.36 5.18 8.33
CA ILE A 113 -10.78 5.14 8.71
C ILE A 113 -11.54 6.32 8.10
N PHE A 114 -10.96 7.52 8.11
CA PHE A 114 -11.56 8.69 7.46
C PHE A 114 -11.83 8.45 5.97
N HIS A 115 -10.86 7.91 5.22
CA HIS A 115 -11.06 7.56 3.81
C HIS A 115 -12.05 6.41 3.62
N LEU A 116 -12.11 5.45 4.55
CA LEU A 116 -13.09 4.36 4.50
C LEU A 116 -14.52 4.88 4.67
N VAL A 117 -14.73 5.81 5.61
CA VAL A 117 -16.03 6.46 5.81
C VAL A 117 -16.40 7.29 4.59
N LEU A 118 -15.45 8.05 4.05
CA LEU A 118 -15.67 8.80 2.82
C LEU A 118 -16.10 7.88 1.66
N LEU A 119 -15.38 6.78 1.46
CA LEU A 119 -15.69 5.77 0.44
C LEU A 119 -17.10 5.18 0.64
N ALA A 120 -17.51 4.94 1.89
CA ALA A 120 -18.86 4.47 2.20
C ALA A 120 -19.93 5.52 1.89
N VAL A 121 -19.67 6.79 2.20
CA VAL A 121 -20.58 7.89 1.85
C VAL A 121 -20.70 8.02 0.33
N THR A 122 -19.59 8.02 -0.41
CA THR A 122 -19.60 8.13 -1.88
C THR A 122 -20.25 6.92 -2.56
N ALA A 123 -20.26 5.75 -1.92
CA ALA A 123 -21.00 4.58 -2.41
C ALA A 123 -22.52 4.73 -2.25
N THR A 124 -22.99 5.60 -1.36
CA THR A 124 -24.42 5.88 -1.13
C THR A 124 -24.94 7.12 -1.86
N VAL A 125 -24.03 7.97 -2.36
CA VAL A 125 -24.38 9.19 -3.09
C VAL A 125 -24.51 8.85 -4.58
N GLY A 126 -25.75 8.73 -5.05
CA GLY A 126 -26.10 8.47 -6.45
C GLY A 126 -27.32 7.55 -6.55
N ASP A 127 -28.37 8.00 -7.24
CA ASP A 127 -29.64 7.27 -7.36
C ASP A 127 -29.61 6.14 -8.41
N GLU A 128 -28.45 5.85 -9.01
CA GLU A 128 -28.30 4.83 -10.05
C GLU A 128 -27.17 3.84 -9.73
N ALA A 129 -27.30 2.62 -10.27
CA ALA A 129 -26.28 1.60 -10.12
C ALA A 129 -24.92 2.13 -10.64
N PRO A 130 -23.86 2.10 -9.82
CA PRO A 130 -22.57 2.61 -10.23
C PRO A 130 -22.08 1.86 -11.47
N TRP A 131 -21.51 2.60 -12.42
CA TRP A 131 -20.85 2.00 -13.57
C TRP A 131 -19.83 0.96 -13.11
N ALA A 132 -19.68 -0.13 -13.87
CA ALA A 132 -18.85 -1.26 -13.47
C ALA A 132 -17.40 -0.88 -13.11
N HIS A 133 -16.83 0.14 -13.77
CA HIS A 133 -15.50 0.66 -13.42
C HIS A 133 -15.51 1.27 -12.01
N TYR A 134 -16.45 2.15 -11.69
CA TYR A 134 -16.55 2.80 -10.39
C TYR A 134 -16.71 1.77 -9.26
N ALA A 135 -17.57 0.76 -9.45
CA ALA A 135 -17.70 -0.34 -8.50
C ALA A 135 -16.39 -1.12 -8.27
N LEU A 136 -15.64 -1.39 -9.35
CA LEU A 136 -14.34 -2.06 -9.27
C LEU A 136 -13.30 -1.22 -8.52
N TYR A 137 -13.19 0.06 -8.84
CA TYR A 137 -12.27 0.99 -8.16
C TYR A 137 -12.62 1.13 -6.68
N MET A 138 -13.90 1.24 -6.32
CA MET A 138 -14.32 1.27 -4.91
C MET A 138 -13.90 0.01 -4.14
N VAL A 139 -14.00 -1.17 -4.75
CA VAL A 139 -13.52 -2.42 -4.12
C VAL A 139 -12.01 -2.37 -3.90
N PHE A 140 -11.24 -1.94 -4.91
CA PHE A 140 -9.79 -1.84 -4.77
C PHE A 140 -9.35 -0.80 -3.73
N GLU A 141 -9.98 0.37 -3.72
CA GLU A 141 -9.74 1.41 -2.72
C GLU A 141 -10.02 0.89 -1.31
N GLY A 142 -11.17 0.24 -1.10
CA GLY A 142 -11.51 -0.38 0.17
C GLY A 142 -10.50 -1.45 0.62
N LEU A 143 -10.04 -2.29 -0.31
CA LEU A 143 -9.01 -3.29 -0.04
C LEU A 143 -7.67 -2.65 0.38
N VAL A 144 -7.24 -1.60 -0.31
CA VAL A 144 -6.00 -0.89 0.02
C VAL A 144 -6.11 -0.21 1.39
N ILE A 145 -7.23 0.45 1.69
CA ILE A 145 -7.49 1.08 2.99
C ILE A 145 -7.51 0.03 4.12
N ALA A 146 -8.11 -1.12 3.89
CA ALA A 146 -8.09 -2.24 4.82
C ALA A 146 -6.66 -2.75 5.06
N MET A 147 -5.84 -2.86 4.01
CA MET A 147 -4.43 -3.21 4.15
C MET A 147 -3.65 -2.17 4.95
N ILE A 148 -3.82 -0.87 4.69
CA ILE A 148 -3.17 0.22 5.46
C ILE A 148 -3.51 0.08 6.94
N THR A 149 -4.78 -0.13 7.25
CA THR A 149 -5.27 -0.30 8.63
C THR A 149 -4.67 -1.55 9.28
N TRP A 150 -4.67 -2.68 8.57
CA TRP A 150 -4.11 -3.95 9.05
C TRP A 150 -2.61 -3.87 9.34
N TYR A 151 -1.82 -3.33 8.41
CA TYR A 151 -0.37 -3.17 8.60
C TYR A 151 -0.07 -2.20 9.73
N SER A 152 -0.81 -1.10 9.83
CA SER A 152 -0.69 -0.16 10.95
C SER A 152 -1.04 -0.84 12.28
N TRP A 153 -2.02 -1.74 12.31
CA TRP A 153 -2.39 -2.48 13.50
C TRP A 153 -1.34 -3.52 13.91
N LYS A 154 -0.79 -4.29 12.95
CA LYS A 154 0.18 -5.38 13.18
C LYS A 154 1.61 -4.86 13.46
N TRP A 155 1.79 -3.56 13.65
CA TRP A 155 3.11 -2.98 13.91
C TRP A 155 3.75 -3.59 15.17
N PRO A 156 4.98 -4.17 15.07
CA PRO A 156 5.65 -4.78 16.22
C PRO A 156 5.91 -3.74 17.31
N THR A 157 5.38 -3.98 18.50
CA THR A 157 5.63 -3.11 19.67
C THR A 157 6.76 -3.71 20.49
N GLU A 158 7.71 -2.90 20.96
CA GLU A 158 8.94 -3.32 21.66
C GLU A 158 8.71 -4.16 22.94
N GLY A 159 7.45 -4.31 23.39
CA GLY A 159 7.10 -5.14 24.55
C GLY A 159 7.14 -6.67 24.35
N THR A 160 7.42 -7.18 23.15
CA THR A 160 7.45 -8.64 22.90
C THR A 160 8.87 -9.22 22.80
N VAL A 161 9.92 -8.39 22.88
CA VAL A 161 11.32 -8.83 22.75
C VAL A 161 12.16 -8.39 23.95
N ALA A 162 11.73 -8.65 25.18
CA ALA A 162 12.61 -8.55 26.36
C ALA A 162 12.09 -9.32 27.59
N SER A 163 12.11 -10.64 27.52
CA SER A 163 12.39 -11.48 28.69
C SER A 163 13.46 -12.49 28.31
N ARG A 164 14.66 -11.98 27.98
CA ARG A 164 15.87 -12.80 28.11
C ARG A 164 16.06 -13.05 29.61
N PRO A 165 15.99 -14.30 30.10
CA PRO A 165 16.35 -14.57 31.48
C PRO A 165 17.81 -14.19 31.64
N SER A 166 18.10 -13.24 32.54
CA SER A 166 19.46 -12.96 32.99
C SER A 166 20.02 -14.24 33.57
N MET A 167 20.92 -14.89 32.82
CA MET A 167 21.67 -16.05 33.29
C MET A 167 22.60 -15.55 34.39
N ASN A 168 22.13 -15.64 35.65
CA ASN A 168 22.96 -15.44 36.83
C ASN A 168 23.98 -16.57 36.88
N VAL A 169 25.13 -16.35 36.26
CA VAL A 169 26.33 -17.12 36.54
C VAL A 169 26.88 -16.57 37.86
N GLN A 170 26.44 -17.15 38.98
CA GLN A 170 27.19 -17.04 40.22
C GLN A 170 28.49 -17.82 40.03
N VAL A 171 29.60 -17.09 39.96
CA VAL A 171 30.93 -17.63 40.18
C VAL A 171 31.36 -17.19 41.57
N ALA A 172 31.89 -18.17 42.31
CA ALA A 172 32.45 -18.14 43.67
C ALA A 172 31.47 -18.45 44.81
#